data_AF-A0A0Z8HLK0-F1
#
_entry.id   AF-A0A0Z8HLK0-F1
#
_cell.length_a   1.000
_cell.length_b   1.000
_cell.length_c   1.000
_cell.angle_alpha   90.00
_cell.angle_beta   90.00
_cell.angle_gamma   90.00
#
_symmetry.space_group_name_H-M   'P 1'
#
loop_
_entity.id
_entity.type
_entity.pdbx_description
1 polymer ?
#
loop_
_entity_poly.entity_id
_entity_poly.type
_entity_poly.pdbx_seq_one_letter_code
_entity_poly.pdbx_strand_id
1 'polypeptide(L)' 'MAYTVSVIFDHMLVDETHHFENEADALKCKAGLEARYRGQRLYSVRMEEVE' A
#
# COMPACT_ATOMS: atom_id res chain seq x y z
N MET A 1 0.12 -16.90 -4.12
CA MET A 1 0.95 -15.67 -4.01
C MET A 1 0.13 -14.50 -4.52
N ALA A 2 -0.75 -14.00 -3.67
CA ALA A 2 -1.37 -12.70 -3.81
C ALA A 2 -0.57 -11.66 -3.01
N TYR A 3 -0.73 -10.40 -3.34
CA TYR A 3 -0.10 -9.28 -2.66
C TYR A 3 -1.18 -8.29 -2.25
N THR A 4 -1.07 -7.74 -1.06
CA THR A 4 -1.95 -6.70 -0.56
C THR A 4 -1.15 -5.43 -0.30
N VAL A 5 -1.61 -4.31 -0.84
CA VAL A 5 -1.06 -2.99 -0.56
C VAL A 5 -2.09 -2.22 0.25
N SER A 6 -1.74 -1.94 1.51
CA SER A 6 -2.60 -1.24 2.47
C SER A 6 -2.03 0.14 2.74
N VAL A 7 -2.86 1.17 2.57
CA VAL A 7 -2.57 2.54 2.97
C VAL A 7 -3.02 2.71 4.42
N ILE A 8 -2.09 3.10 5.28
CA ILE A 8 -2.30 3.30 6.70
C ILE A 8 -2.22 4.79 7.01
N PHE A 9 -3.31 5.35 7.51
CA PHE A 9 -3.41 6.70 8.04
C PHE A 9 -3.15 6.71 9.55
N ASP A 10 -2.29 7.64 9.99
CA ASP A 10 -1.88 7.87 11.37
C ASP A 10 -1.43 6.60 12.11
N HIS A 11 -0.79 5.66 11.38
CA HIS A 11 -0.35 4.36 11.90
C HIS A 11 -1.44 3.49 12.57
N MET A 12 -2.71 3.87 12.53
CA MET A 12 -3.81 3.18 13.23
C MET A 12 -5.02 2.86 12.34
N LEU A 13 -5.24 3.60 11.26
CA LEU A 13 -6.38 3.40 10.38
C LEU A 13 -5.92 2.87 9.04
N VAL A 14 -6.41 1.70 8.64
CA VAL A 14 -6.27 1.25 7.25
C VAL A 14 -7.31 2.03 6.44
N ASP A 15 -6.83 2.92 5.60
CA ASP A 15 -7.66 3.79 4.76
C ASP A 15 -8.15 3.00 3.54
N GLU A 16 -7.21 2.38 2.82
CA GLU A 16 -7.51 1.67 1.57
C GLU A 16 -6.62 0.42 1.44
N THR A 17 -7.21 -0.71 1.06
CA THR A 17 -6.50 -1.98 0.82
C THR A 17 -6.73 -2.43 -0.61
N HIS A 18 -5.65 -2.64 -1.34
CA HIS A 18 -5.68 -3.16 -2.71
C HIS A 18 -5.11 -4.56 -2.75
N HIS A 19 -5.86 -5.48 -3.35
CA HIS A 19 -5.41 -6.84 -3.63
C HIS A 19 -4.86 -6.95 -5.05
N PHE A 20 -3.72 -7.61 -5.19
CA PHE A 20 -3.04 -7.87 -6.44
C PHE A 20 -2.69 -9.35 -6.52
N GLU A 21 -2.79 -9.94 -7.70
CA GLU A 21 -2.30 -11.30 -7.95
C GLU A 21 -0.84 -11.30 -8.45
N ASN A 22 -0.32 -10.11 -8.80
CA ASN A 22 1.03 -9.90 -9.32
C ASN A 22 1.84 -8.95 -8.44
N GLU A 23 3.08 -9.34 -8.12
CA GLU A 23 4.02 -8.53 -7.35
C GLU A 23 4.36 -7.21 -8.06
N ALA A 24 4.57 -7.27 -9.38
CA ALA A 24 4.96 -6.11 -10.18
C ALA A 24 3.88 -5.00 -10.18
N ASP A 25 2.61 -5.38 -10.16
CA ASP A 25 1.50 -4.42 -10.08
C ASP A 25 1.34 -3.87 -8.66
N ALA A 26 1.53 -4.71 -7.63
CA ALA A 26 1.56 -4.29 -6.23
C ALA A 26 2.68 -3.25 -5.98
N LEU A 27 3.88 -3.49 -6.52
CA LEU A 27 5.02 -2.58 -6.43
C LEU A 27 4.76 -1.23 -7.10
N LYS A 28 4.17 -1.24 -8.31
CA LYS A 28 3.76 0.00 -8.99
C LYS A 28 2.72 0.77 -8.19
N CYS A 29 1.73 0.07 -7.63
CA CYS A 29 0.69 0.70 -6.85
C CYS A 29 1.26 1.29 -5.55
N LYS A 30 2.10 0.54 -4.84
CA LYS A 30 2.83 1.02 -3.66
C LYS A 30 3.62 2.29 -3.95
N ALA A 31 4.43 2.30 -5.01
CA ALA A 31 5.23 3.47 -5.38
C ALA A 31 4.36 4.69 -5.74
N GLY A 32 3.23 4.47 -6.43
CA GLY A 32 2.26 5.52 -6.73
C GLY A 32 1.60 6.11 -5.48
N LEU A 33 1.22 5.25 -4.53
CA LEU A 33 0.66 5.65 -3.25
C LEU A 33 1.72 6.39 -2.40
N GLU A 34 2.93 5.85 -2.27
CA GLU A 34 4.02 6.52 -1.56
C GLU A 34 4.34 7.89 -2.16
N ALA A 35 4.31 8.04 -3.49
CA ALA A 35 4.49 9.34 -4.14
C ALA A 35 3.34 10.31 -3.86
N ARG A 36 2.08 9.84 -3.92
CA ARG A 36 0.88 10.64 -3.63
C ARG A 36 0.83 11.10 -2.18
N TYR A 37 1.28 10.25 -1.26
CA TYR A 37 1.27 10.48 0.18
C TYR A 37 2.60 11.01 0.73
N ARG A 38 3.65 11.19 -0.10
CA ARG A 38 4.98 11.67 0.31
C ARG A 38 4.97 13.00 1.08
N GLY A 39 3.94 13.83 0.87
CA GLY A 39 3.73 15.09 1.57
C GLY A 39 2.90 14.99 2.85
N GLN A 40 2.29 13.84 3.12
CA GLN A 40 1.38 13.63 4.23
C GLN A 40 2.03 12.66 5.23
N ARG A 41 2.67 13.24 6.26
CA ARG A 41 3.39 12.50 7.32
C ARG A 41 2.58 11.40 8.02
N LEU A 42 1.25 11.48 7.95
CA LEU A 42 0.33 10.54 8.57
C LEU A 42 0.11 9.29 7.71
N TYR A 43 0.40 9.34 6.42
CA TYR A 43 0.14 8.22 5.53
C TYR A 43 1.40 7.36 5.34
N SER A 44 1.25 6.05 5.58
CA SER A 44 2.25 5.02 5.36
C SER A 44 1.66 3.95 4.46
N VAL A 45 2.43 3.44 3.50
CA VAL A 45 1.97 2.36 2.63
C VAL A 45 2.68 1.06 3.03
N ARG A 46 1.91 0.01 3.33
CA ARG A 46 2.42 -1.33 3.59
C ARG A 46 2.08 -2.26 2.45
N MET A 47 3.01 -3.14 2.12
CA MET A 47 2.80 -4.24 1.19
C MET A 47 3.00 -5.53 1.98
N GLU A 48 2.06 -6.45 1.86
CA GLU A 48 2.10 -7.78 2.45
C GLU A 48 1.87 -8.83 1.36
N GLU A 49 2.57 -9.95 1.45
CA GLU A 49 2.36 -11.10 0.58
C GLU A 49 1.42 -12.07 1.30
N VAL A 50 0.37 -12.50 0.59
CA VAL A 50 -0.69 -13.38 1.09
C VAL A 50 -0.66 -14.63 0.21
N GLU A 51 -0.33 -15.79 0.79
CA GLU A 51 -0.16 -17.03 0.02
C GLU A 51 -1.45 -17.56 -0.61
#